data_AF-A0A662P756-F1
#
_entry.id   AF-A0A662P756-F1
#
_cell.length_a   1.000
_cell.length_b   1.000
_cell.length_c   1.000
_cell.angle_alpha   90.00
_cell.angle_beta   90.00
_cell.angle_gamma   90.00
#
_symmetry.space_group_name_H-M   'P 1'
#
loop_
_entity.id
_entity.type
_entity.pdbx_description
1 polymer ?
#
loop_
_entity_poly.entity_id
_entity_poly.type
_entity_poly.pdbx_seq_one_letter_code
_entity_poly.pdbx_strand_id
1 'polypeptide(L)'
;MFILEYIHRFLMAPIVCIVSVRRSRGKTRLIEYLVKELKRRGMKVATIKHASEPFDMKGKDTWRHTEAGALEVACITPRELITIRKGDASLEDGVQALHVESDIILAEGFKRSDKPKILCADSVEEVEEALRSISNIVAVSGSIVDTADQVEVLRKKHHDVNLMTPEEVAEFLRSLIVKDLLKRLPGLDCGHCKYGSCAGMAEALMEGRASLDECIVISTSISRVFIDGRMIPLSRWPQTILKEIMLGFLRSLKLKDVKLEDASKVTIEIRMKD
;
A
#
# COMPACT_ATOMS: atom_id res chain seq x y z
N MET A 1 6.58 21.42 1.21
CA MET A 1 7.41 20.22 1.02
C MET A 1 6.93 19.06 1.90
N PHE A 2 6.80 19.24 3.22
CA PHE A 2 6.30 18.20 4.15
C PHE A 2 4.91 17.59 3.83
N ILE A 3 3.96 18.37 3.30
CA ILE A 3 2.61 17.88 2.97
C ILE A 3 2.63 16.85 1.83
N LEU A 4 3.49 17.05 0.81
CA LEU A 4 3.58 16.14 -0.34
C LEU A 4 4.25 14.82 0.03
N GLU A 5 5.34 14.85 0.81
CA GLU A 5 5.96 13.62 1.33
C GLU A 5 5.06 12.85 2.29
N TYR A 6 4.28 13.55 3.12
CA TYR A 6 3.35 12.92 4.05
C TYR A 6 2.16 12.27 3.34
N ILE A 7 1.60 12.94 2.33
CA ILE A 7 0.55 12.40 1.47
C ILE A 7 1.08 11.21 0.67
N HIS A 8 2.30 11.28 0.13
CA HIS A 8 2.88 10.18 -0.64
C HIS A 8 3.06 8.91 0.20
N ARG A 9 3.49 9.04 1.46
CA ARG A 9 3.63 7.90 2.41
C ARG A 9 2.30 7.22 2.77
N PHE A 10 1.17 7.94 2.69
CA PHE A 10 -0.18 7.42 2.92
C PHE A 10 -0.88 6.89 1.65
N LEU A 11 -0.26 7.04 0.49
CA LEU A 11 -0.79 6.63 -0.81
C LEU A 11 -0.10 5.39 -1.38
N MET A 12 0.92 4.84 -0.71
CA MET A 12 1.61 3.66 -1.20
C MET A 12 0.82 2.40 -0.84
N ALA A 13 0.49 1.63 -1.87
CA ALA A 13 -0.13 0.32 -1.70
C ALA A 13 0.68 -0.57 -0.75
N PRO A 14 0.03 -1.43 0.07
CA PRO A 14 0.72 -2.43 0.85
C PRO A 14 1.62 -3.29 -0.05
N ILE A 15 2.84 -3.56 0.44
CA ILE A 15 3.82 -4.39 -0.25
C ILE A 15 3.99 -5.69 0.54
N VAL A 16 3.83 -6.83 -0.14
CA VAL A 16 4.09 -8.16 0.44
C VAL A 16 5.11 -8.90 -0.40
N CYS A 17 6.18 -9.37 0.23
CA CYS A 17 7.20 -10.15 -0.46
C CYS A 17 6.87 -11.64 -0.47
N ILE A 18 7.06 -12.30 -1.61
CA ILE A 18 6.98 -13.76 -1.73
C ILE A 18 8.39 -14.30 -1.81
N VAL A 19 8.79 -15.10 -0.83
CA VAL A 19 10.18 -15.57 -0.65
C VAL A 19 10.24 -17.08 -0.55
N SER A 20 11.42 -17.64 -0.77
CA SER A 20 11.71 -19.06 -0.54
C SER A 20 13.19 -19.20 -0.27
N VAL A 21 13.58 -20.16 0.57
CA VAL A 21 15.00 -20.43 0.85
C VAL A 21 15.72 -20.80 -0.46
N ARG A 22 15.19 -21.80 -1.16
CA ARG A 22 15.74 -22.34 -2.40
C ARG A 22 14.99 -21.81 -3.64
N ARG A 23 15.58 -21.97 -4.82
CA ARG A 23 14.91 -21.67 -6.10
C ARG A 23 13.80 -22.69 -6.37
N SER A 24 12.87 -22.34 -7.26
CA SER A 24 11.82 -23.26 -7.77
C SER A 24 10.83 -23.82 -6.73
N ARG A 25 10.63 -23.12 -5.61
CA ARG A 25 9.67 -23.48 -4.54
C ARG A 25 8.28 -22.85 -4.74
N GLY A 26 7.77 -22.84 -5.96
CA GLY A 26 6.39 -22.39 -6.21
C GLY A 26 6.07 -20.89 -6.06
N LYS A 27 7.05 -20.01 -5.76
CA LYS A 27 6.82 -18.54 -5.66
C LYS A 27 6.06 -17.96 -6.84
N THR A 28 6.55 -18.23 -8.06
CA THR A 28 5.94 -17.74 -9.30
C THR A 28 4.51 -18.28 -9.47
N ARG A 29 4.28 -19.56 -9.16
CA ARG A 29 2.96 -20.19 -9.19
C ARG A 29 2.00 -19.53 -8.19
N LEU A 30 2.47 -19.24 -6.97
CA LEU A 30 1.67 -18.54 -5.97
C LEU A 30 1.34 -17.12 -6.45
N ILE A 31 2.32 -16.36 -6.94
CA ILE A 31 2.08 -15.01 -7.47
C ILE A 31 1.07 -15.03 -8.62
N GLU A 32 1.21 -15.94 -9.59
CA GLU A 32 0.27 -16.08 -10.69
C GLU A 32 -1.16 -16.35 -10.21
N TYR A 33 -1.30 -17.25 -9.24
CA TYR A 33 -2.60 -17.54 -8.61
C TYR A 33 -3.16 -16.29 -7.92
N LEU A 34 -2.37 -15.62 -7.09
CA LEU A 34 -2.80 -14.44 -6.34
C LEU A 34 -3.18 -13.28 -7.27
N VAL A 35 -2.39 -13.02 -8.32
CA VAL A 35 -2.71 -11.98 -9.31
C VAL A 35 -4.04 -12.27 -9.99
N LYS A 36 -4.27 -13.52 -10.42
CA LYS A 36 -5.54 -13.93 -11.05
C LYS A 36 -6.71 -13.79 -10.09
N GLU A 37 -6.55 -14.30 -8.87
CA GLU A 37 -7.62 -14.37 -7.88
C GLU A 37 -7.99 -12.98 -7.34
N LEU A 38 -7.01 -12.14 -7.01
CA LEU A 38 -7.26 -10.77 -6.55
C LEU A 38 -7.87 -9.92 -7.67
N LYS A 39 -7.39 -10.07 -8.92
CA LYS A 39 -7.98 -9.38 -10.08
C LYS A 39 -9.43 -9.83 -10.34
N ARG A 40 -9.73 -11.12 -10.18
CA ARG A 40 -11.11 -11.65 -10.27
C ARG A 40 -12.04 -11.00 -9.24
N ARG A 41 -11.51 -10.61 -8.09
CA ARG A 41 -12.21 -9.87 -7.03
C ARG A 41 -12.20 -8.35 -7.20
N GLY A 42 -11.73 -7.83 -8.34
CA GLY A 42 -11.77 -6.40 -8.66
C GLY A 42 -10.56 -5.58 -8.21
N MET A 43 -9.56 -6.21 -7.60
CA MET A 43 -8.37 -5.50 -7.10
C MET A 43 -7.31 -5.29 -8.19
N LYS A 44 -6.62 -4.15 -8.15
CA LYS A 44 -5.46 -3.82 -8.99
C LYS A 44 -4.19 -4.34 -8.33
N VAL A 45 -3.50 -5.27 -8.99
CA VAL A 45 -2.27 -5.87 -8.47
C VAL A 45 -1.09 -5.47 -9.34
N ALA A 46 -0.03 -4.96 -8.71
CA ALA A 46 1.27 -4.79 -9.33
C ALA A 46 2.25 -5.86 -8.83
N THR A 47 3.27 -6.18 -9.62
CA THR A 47 4.31 -7.11 -9.24
C THR A 47 5.70 -6.52 -9.43
N ILE A 48 6.61 -6.87 -8.54
CA ILE A 48 8.04 -6.52 -8.65
C ILE A 48 8.83 -7.82 -8.51
N LYS A 49 9.83 -8.03 -9.36
CA LYS A 49 10.66 -9.24 -9.31
C LYS A 49 12.11 -8.90 -9.10
N HIS A 50 12.70 -9.45 -8.05
CA HIS A 50 14.15 -9.46 -7.87
C HIS A 50 14.74 -10.63 -8.66
N ALA A 51 15.36 -10.33 -9.81
CA ALA A 51 16.12 -11.29 -10.60
C ALA A 51 17.60 -11.31 -10.17
N SER A 52 18.23 -12.50 -10.20
CA SER A 52 19.67 -12.59 -9.94
C SER A 52 20.53 -12.30 -11.17
N GLU A 53 19.93 -12.39 -12.36
CA GLU A 53 20.60 -12.19 -13.63
C GLU A 53 20.07 -10.91 -14.29
N PRO A 54 20.91 -10.19 -15.06
CA PRO A 54 20.46 -9.03 -15.83
C PRO A 54 19.48 -9.45 -16.92
N PHE A 55 18.48 -8.60 -17.17
CA PHE A 55 17.49 -8.81 -18.24
C PHE A 55 18.01 -8.46 -19.63
N ASP A 56 18.86 -7.43 -19.73
CA ASP A 56 19.43 -7.01 -21.00
C ASP A 56 20.70 -7.80 -21.35
N MET A 57 20.80 -8.21 -22.61
CA MET A 57 21.88 -9.08 -23.08
C MET A 57 22.91 -8.27 -23.85
N LYS A 58 24.19 -8.61 -23.63
CA LYS A 58 25.32 -7.97 -24.32
C LYS A 58 25.14 -8.00 -25.84
N GLY A 59 25.37 -6.86 -26.48
CA GLY A 59 25.31 -6.72 -27.94
C GLY A 59 23.97 -6.26 -28.51
N LYS A 60 22.89 -6.20 -27.71
CA LYS A 60 21.63 -5.54 -28.12
C LYS A 60 21.78 -4.02 -28.14
N ASP A 61 20.95 -3.33 -28.91
CA ASP A 61 21.01 -1.87 -29.02
C ASP A 61 20.76 -1.17 -27.67
N THR A 62 19.84 -1.70 -26.87
CA THR A 62 19.56 -1.22 -25.51
C THR A 62 20.78 -1.34 -24.59
N TRP A 63 21.52 -2.44 -24.73
CA TRP A 63 22.76 -2.66 -23.99
C TRP A 63 23.82 -1.65 -24.45
N ARG A 64 23.98 -1.46 -25.76
CA ARG A 64 24.92 -0.51 -26.35
C ARG A 64 24.63 0.94 -25.92
N HIS A 65 23.35 1.33 -25.83
CA HIS A 65 22.95 2.67 -25.35
C HIS A 65 23.37 2.87 -23.89
N THR A 66 23.15 1.86 -23.05
CA THR A 66 23.51 1.94 -21.64
C THR A 66 25.02 1.97 -21.44
N GLU A 67 25.78 1.15 -22.18
CA GLU A 67 27.26 1.16 -22.14
C GLU A 67 27.86 2.46 -22.70
N ALA A 68 27.16 3.13 -23.61
CA ALA A 68 27.56 4.45 -24.09
C ALA A 68 27.37 5.56 -23.04
N GLY A 69 26.79 5.25 -21.87
CA GLY A 69 26.60 6.18 -20.77
C GLY A 69 25.19 6.77 -20.65
N ALA A 70 24.19 6.17 -21.32
CA ALA A 70 22.80 6.56 -21.08
C ALA A 70 22.43 6.28 -19.61
N LEU A 71 21.92 7.31 -18.92
CA LEU A 71 21.47 7.18 -17.52
C LEU A 71 20.26 6.24 -17.41
N GLU A 72 19.41 6.25 -18.42
CA GLU A 72 18.24 5.39 -18.54
C GLU A 72 17.92 5.15 -20.01
N VAL A 73 17.46 3.94 -20.34
CA VAL A 73 17.06 3.55 -21.69
C VAL A 73 15.60 3.13 -21.66
N ALA A 74 14.75 3.85 -22.40
CA ALA A 74 13.36 3.48 -22.62
C ALA A 74 13.20 2.73 -23.96
N CYS A 75 12.54 1.59 -23.92
CA CYS A 75 12.26 0.72 -25.07
C CYS A 75 10.75 0.63 -25.24
N ILE A 76 10.26 1.00 -26.42
CA ILE A 76 8.83 1.04 -26.71
C ILE A 76 8.54 0.10 -27.87
N THR A 77 7.54 -0.76 -27.68
CA THR A 77 6.87 -1.51 -28.74
C THR A 77 5.40 -1.11 -28.79
N PRO A 78 4.64 -1.52 -29.82
CA PRO A 78 3.18 -1.30 -29.83
C PRO A 78 2.42 -1.93 -28.65
N ARG A 79 3.06 -2.81 -27.86
CA ARG A 79 2.42 -3.54 -26.75
C ARG A 79 3.02 -3.25 -25.39
N GLU A 80 4.26 -2.75 -25.33
CA GLU A 80 5.05 -2.74 -24.11
C GLU A 80 5.97 -1.53 -24.04
N LEU A 81 6.17 -1.02 -22.82
CA LEU A 81 7.19 -0.05 -22.45
C LEU A 81 8.11 -0.71 -21.41
N ILE A 82 9.41 -0.69 -21.66
CA ILE A 82 10.44 -1.18 -20.74
C ILE A 82 11.43 -0.05 -20.49
N THR A 83 11.73 0.22 -19.22
CA THR A 83 12.81 1.12 -18.83
C THR A 83 13.96 0.32 -18.23
N ILE A 84 15.19 0.67 -18.62
CA ILE A 84 16.42 0.04 -18.15
C ILE A 84 17.29 1.13 -17.53
N ARG A 85 17.58 0.97 -16.25
CA ARG A 85 18.51 1.82 -15.48
C ARG A 85 19.55 0.92 -14.84
N LYS A 86 20.84 1.14 -15.14
CA LYS A 86 21.94 0.38 -14.50
C LYS A 86 22.29 0.99 -13.14
N GLY A 87 22.53 0.12 -12.17
CA GLY A 87 22.88 0.48 -10.79
C GLY A 87 22.29 -0.50 -9.79
N ASP A 88 22.58 -0.29 -8.52
CA ASP A 88 21.95 -1.03 -7.43
C ASP A 88 20.51 -0.53 -7.24
N ALA A 89 19.53 -1.37 -7.59
CA ALA A 89 18.12 -1.04 -7.46
C ALA A 89 17.53 -1.63 -6.16
N SER A 90 16.88 -0.78 -5.38
CA SER A 90 16.13 -1.16 -4.18
C SER A 90 14.70 -1.61 -4.51
N LEU A 91 13.98 -2.10 -3.49
CA LEU A 91 12.55 -2.36 -3.63
C LEU A 91 11.78 -1.05 -3.86
N GLU A 92 12.18 0.01 -3.16
CA GLU A 92 11.61 1.35 -3.24
C GLU A 92 11.77 1.94 -4.66
N ASP A 93 12.93 1.74 -5.29
CA ASP A 93 13.14 2.08 -6.71
C ASP A 93 12.15 1.35 -7.63
N GLY A 94 11.95 0.06 -7.38
CA GLY A 94 10.98 -0.75 -8.13
C GLY A 94 9.55 -0.22 -7.98
N VAL A 95 9.18 0.24 -6.78
CA VAL A 95 7.85 0.82 -6.54
C VAL A 95 7.70 2.16 -7.26
N GLN A 96 8.74 3.01 -7.24
CA GLN A 96 8.72 4.30 -7.96
C GLN A 96 8.66 4.14 -9.48
N ALA A 97 9.16 3.01 -10.00
CA ALA A 97 9.10 2.68 -11.42
C ALA A 97 7.73 2.14 -11.89
N LEU A 98 6.78 1.88 -10.97
CA LEU A 98 5.43 1.45 -11.35
C LEU A 98 4.64 2.65 -11.90
N HIS A 99 4.20 2.55 -13.15
CA HIS A 99 3.43 3.60 -13.83
C HIS A 99 1.91 3.51 -13.59
N VAL A 100 1.46 2.68 -12.64
CA VAL A 100 0.05 2.43 -12.38
C VAL A 100 -0.25 2.47 -10.89
N GLU A 101 -1.44 2.95 -10.54
CA GLU A 101 -1.97 2.79 -9.20
C GLU A 101 -2.41 1.33 -8.99
N SER A 102 -1.92 0.71 -7.92
CA SER A 102 -2.30 -0.63 -7.49
C SER A 102 -2.87 -0.61 -6.08
N ASP A 103 -3.75 -1.54 -5.75
CA ASP A 103 -4.25 -1.74 -4.39
C ASP A 103 -3.27 -2.58 -3.55
N ILE A 104 -2.40 -3.36 -4.21
CA ILE A 104 -1.35 -4.15 -3.56
C ILE A 104 -0.18 -4.40 -4.52
N ILE A 105 1.02 -4.48 -3.95
CA ILE A 105 2.25 -4.83 -4.67
C ILE A 105 2.76 -6.18 -4.16
N LEU A 106 2.91 -7.16 -5.06
CA LEU A 106 3.51 -8.46 -4.77
C LEU A 106 4.97 -8.48 -5.25
N ALA A 107 5.90 -8.57 -4.32
CA ALA A 107 7.33 -8.54 -4.62
C ALA A 107 7.94 -9.95 -4.56
N GLU A 108 8.32 -10.54 -5.70
CA GLU A 108 9.06 -11.80 -5.73
C GLU A 108 10.51 -11.58 -5.29
N GLY A 109 10.89 -12.17 -4.15
CA GLY A 109 12.24 -12.06 -3.59
C GLY A 109 12.34 -11.03 -2.47
N PHE A 110 13.43 -10.24 -2.46
CA PHE A 110 13.69 -9.23 -1.43
C PHE A 110 13.72 -9.78 0.02
N LYS A 111 14.38 -10.92 0.23
CA LYS A 111 14.52 -11.58 1.56
C LYS A 111 15.05 -10.67 2.66
N ARG A 112 15.86 -9.66 2.30
CA ARG A 112 16.49 -8.70 3.22
C ARG A 112 15.66 -7.43 3.46
N SER A 113 14.52 -7.26 2.78
CA SER A 113 13.64 -6.11 3.00
C SER A 113 12.97 -6.17 4.39
N ASP A 114 12.48 -5.04 4.87
CA ASP A 114 11.68 -4.95 6.10
C ASP A 114 10.19 -5.29 5.88
N LYS A 115 9.77 -5.55 4.63
CA LYS A 115 8.37 -5.80 4.30
C LYS A 115 7.88 -7.15 4.83
N PRO A 116 6.56 -7.30 5.09
CA PRO A 116 5.94 -8.59 5.38
C PRO A 116 6.21 -9.63 4.30
N LYS A 117 6.44 -10.88 4.69
CA LYS A 117 6.83 -11.94 3.76
C LYS A 117 5.96 -13.18 3.89
N ILE A 118 5.60 -13.74 2.74
CA ILE A 118 5.02 -15.08 2.62
C ILE A 118 6.11 -16.01 2.14
N LEU A 119 6.43 -17.00 2.96
CA LEU A 119 7.42 -18.01 2.64
C LEU A 119 6.77 -19.15 1.84
N CYS A 120 7.27 -19.45 0.65
CA CYS A 120 7.00 -20.69 -0.04
C CYS A 120 8.05 -21.75 0.31
N ALA A 121 7.60 -22.88 0.84
CA ALA A 121 8.45 -23.99 1.25
C ALA A 121 7.80 -25.34 0.90
N ASP A 122 8.65 -26.35 0.70
CA ASP A 122 8.20 -27.71 0.39
C ASP A 122 8.47 -28.71 1.54
N SER A 123 9.22 -28.30 2.58
CA SER A 123 9.55 -29.14 3.74
C SER A 123 9.69 -28.34 5.03
N VAL A 124 9.59 -29.05 6.17
CA VAL A 124 9.71 -28.47 7.51
C VAL A 124 11.09 -27.85 7.73
N GLU A 125 12.14 -28.50 7.22
CA GLU A 125 13.52 -28.03 7.33
C GLU A 125 13.72 -26.69 6.62
N GLU A 126 13.06 -26.48 5.47
CA GLU A 126 13.08 -25.20 4.75
C GLU A 126 12.43 -24.08 5.54
N VAL A 127 11.33 -24.39 6.25
CA VAL A 127 10.68 -23.41 7.12
C VAL A 127 11.58 -23.07 8.31
N GLU A 128 12.15 -24.07 8.98
CA GLU A 128 13.09 -23.86 10.08
C GLU A 128 14.32 -23.04 9.66
N GLU A 129 14.89 -23.31 8.48
CA GLU A 129 16.01 -22.56 7.91
C GLU A 129 15.62 -21.11 7.61
N ALA A 130 14.43 -20.89 7.04
CA ALA A 130 13.92 -19.56 6.74
C ALA A 130 13.69 -18.74 8.02
N LEU A 131 13.09 -19.32 9.05
CA LEU A 131 12.82 -18.63 10.32
C LEU A 131 14.09 -18.15 11.03
N ARG A 132 15.25 -18.81 10.79
CA ARG A 132 16.55 -18.39 11.32
C ARG A 132 17.21 -17.26 10.54
N SER A 133 16.85 -17.07 9.26
CA SER A 133 17.63 -16.25 8.31
C SER A 133 16.84 -15.15 7.60
N ILE A 134 15.50 -15.19 7.68
CA ILE A 134 14.59 -14.26 7.00
C ILE A 134 13.67 -13.65 8.05
N SER A 135 13.69 -12.33 8.17
CA SER A 135 12.82 -11.57 9.07
C SER A 135 11.43 -11.35 8.48
N ASN A 136 10.46 -11.06 9.35
CA ASN A 136 9.09 -10.63 9.00
C ASN A 136 8.32 -11.63 8.13
N ILE A 137 8.50 -12.92 8.37
CA ILE A 137 7.64 -13.96 7.80
C ILE A 137 6.29 -13.89 8.53
N VAL A 138 5.21 -13.61 7.79
CA VAL A 138 3.84 -13.51 8.33
C VAL A 138 3.00 -14.75 8.03
N ALA A 139 3.38 -15.50 7.00
CA ALA A 139 2.73 -16.74 6.60
C ALA A 139 3.68 -17.67 5.84
N VAL A 140 3.37 -18.96 5.89
CA VAL A 140 4.03 -20.02 5.11
C VAL A 140 2.99 -20.68 4.20
N SER A 141 3.35 -20.87 2.94
CA SER A 141 2.56 -21.49 1.88
C SER A 141 3.46 -22.39 1.01
N GLY A 142 2.96 -22.89 -0.12
CA GLY A 142 3.65 -23.88 -0.96
C GLY A 142 3.17 -25.30 -0.67
N SER A 143 3.87 -26.32 -1.20
CA SER A 143 3.38 -27.71 -1.11
C SER A 143 3.35 -28.25 0.33
N ILE A 144 4.06 -27.60 1.25
CA ILE A 144 4.02 -27.95 2.67
C ILE A 144 2.61 -27.89 3.27
N VAL A 145 1.78 -26.96 2.80
CA VAL A 145 0.40 -26.82 3.31
C VAL A 145 -0.56 -27.85 2.73
N ASP A 146 -0.15 -28.57 1.68
CA ASP A 146 -0.92 -29.64 1.06
C ASP A 146 -0.68 -31.00 1.75
N THR A 147 0.32 -31.09 2.64
CA THR A 147 0.74 -32.35 3.29
C THR A 147 0.38 -32.36 4.77
N ALA A 148 -0.64 -33.13 5.16
CA ALA A 148 -1.17 -33.18 6.53
C ALA A 148 -0.09 -33.46 7.60
N ASP A 149 0.79 -34.44 7.34
CA ASP A 149 1.86 -34.82 8.28
C ASP A 149 2.85 -33.66 8.52
N GLN A 150 3.23 -32.93 7.46
CA GLN A 150 4.14 -31.79 7.60
C GLN A 150 3.48 -30.62 8.33
N VAL A 151 2.19 -30.36 8.04
CA VAL A 151 1.39 -29.35 8.74
C VAL A 151 1.32 -29.66 10.23
N GLU A 152 1.08 -30.91 10.61
CA GLU A 152 1.02 -31.33 12.01
C GLU A 152 2.36 -31.12 12.72
N VAL A 153 3.47 -31.53 12.10
CA VAL A 153 4.82 -31.33 12.66
C VAL A 153 5.13 -29.86 12.85
N LEU A 154 4.81 -29.01 11.86
CA LEU A 154 5.03 -27.56 11.96
C LEU A 154 4.18 -26.92 13.04
N ARG A 155 2.89 -27.25 13.13
CA ARG A 155 2.01 -26.70 14.17
C ARG A 155 2.49 -27.08 15.58
N LYS A 156 3.05 -28.28 15.76
CA LYS A 156 3.63 -28.72 17.04
C LYS A 156 4.92 -27.97 17.40
N LYS A 157 5.80 -27.74 16.43
CA LYS A 157 7.10 -27.08 16.65
C LYS A 157 7.04 -25.55 16.67
N HIS A 158 6.15 -24.97 15.87
CA HIS A 158 6.08 -23.54 15.56
C HIS A 158 4.62 -23.07 15.54
N HIS A 159 3.99 -22.99 16.72
CA HIS A 159 2.59 -22.58 16.87
C HIS A 159 2.30 -21.16 16.38
N ASP A 160 3.31 -20.28 16.36
CA ASP A 160 3.18 -18.89 15.89
C ASP A 160 3.23 -18.74 14.37
N VAL A 161 3.52 -19.83 13.63
CA VAL A 161 3.64 -19.78 12.18
C VAL A 161 2.28 -20.02 11.53
N ASN A 162 1.79 -19.01 10.82
CA ASN A 162 0.55 -19.14 10.05
C ASN A 162 0.80 -19.96 8.78
N LEU A 163 0.21 -21.15 8.71
CA LEU A 163 0.18 -21.97 7.49
C LEU A 163 -1.07 -21.61 6.68
N MET A 164 -0.88 -21.20 5.44
CA MET A 164 -1.95 -20.72 4.56
C MET A 164 -1.88 -21.38 3.19
N THR A 165 -3.01 -21.92 2.75
CA THR A 165 -3.27 -22.27 1.35
C THR A 165 -3.23 -21.02 0.45
N PRO A 166 -3.08 -21.17 -0.88
CA PRO A 166 -3.11 -20.03 -1.79
C PRO A 166 -4.37 -19.16 -1.65
N GLU A 167 -5.52 -19.77 -1.43
CA GLU A 167 -6.80 -19.09 -1.22
C GLU A 167 -6.82 -18.31 0.10
N GLU A 168 -6.35 -18.90 1.19
CA GLU A 168 -6.22 -18.21 2.49
C GLU A 168 -5.22 -17.05 2.42
N VAL A 169 -4.15 -17.20 1.62
CA VAL A 169 -3.24 -16.08 1.33
C VAL A 169 -3.98 -14.96 0.60
N ALA A 170 -4.77 -15.27 -0.43
CA ALA A 170 -5.55 -14.26 -1.14
C ALA A 170 -6.49 -13.49 -0.20
N GLU A 171 -7.14 -14.19 0.74
CA GLU A 171 -7.99 -13.58 1.76
C GLU A 171 -7.20 -12.74 2.77
N PHE A 172 -6.05 -13.22 3.20
CA PHE A 172 -5.13 -12.45 4.05
C PHE A 172 -4.72 -11.14 3.38
N LEU A 173 -4.31 -11.19 2.11
CA LEU A 173 -3.94 -10.00 1.34
C LEU A 173 -5.12 -9.03 1.17
N ARG A 174 -6.34 -9.55 0.94
CA ARG A 174 -7.56 -8.75 0.92
C ARG A 174 -7.74 -7.98 2.23
N SER A 175 -7.57 -8.67 3.36
CA SER A 175 -7.68 -8.05 4.69
C SER A 175 -6.63 -6.95 4.90
N LEU A 176 -5.43 -7.09 4.34
CA LEU A 176 -4.39 -6.06 4.39
C LEU A 176 -4.79 -4.81 3.59
N ILE A 177 -5.36 -4.99 2.40
CA ILE A 177 -5.84 -3.90 1.56
C ILE A 177 -6.95 -3.13 2.28
N VAL A 178 -7.95 -3.83 2.83
CA VAL A 178 -9.04 -3.19 3.60
C VAL A 178 -8.50 -2.43 4.80
N LYS A 179 -7.57 -3.02 5.57
CA LYS A 179 -6.92 -2.35 6.69
C LYS A 179 -6.15 -1.11 6.28
N ASP A 180 -5.54 -1.12 5.09
CA ASP A 180 -4.83 0.04 4.57
C ASP A 180 -5.80 1.15 4.13
N LEU A 181 -6.86 0.80 3.39
CA LEU A 181 -7.92 1.73 3.00
C LEU A 181 -8.62 2.35 4.21
N LEU A 182 -8.83 1.58 5.28
CA LEU A 182 -9.38 2.07 6.54
C LEU A 182 -8.55 3.22 7.14
N LYS A 183 -7.23 3.20 7.01
CA LYS A 183 -6.36 4.30 7.48
C LYS A 183 -6.54 5.59 6.68
N ARG A 184 -7.08 5.48 5.47
CA ARG A 184 -7.40 6.62 4.59
C ARG A 184 -8.80 7.17 4.88
N LEU A 185 -9.61 6.45 5.66
CA LEU A 185 -10.93 6.87 6.07
C LEU A 185 -10.92 7.56 7.45
N PRO A 186 -11.95 8.36 7.76
CA PRO A 186 -12.08 9.08 9.03
C PRO A 186 -12.06 8.22 10.29
N GLY A 187 -12.46 6.94 10.20
CA GLY A 187 -12.59 6.05 11.36
C GLY A 187 -13.68 6.46 12.36
N LEU A 188 -14.65 7.30 11.96
CA LEU A 188 -15.70 7.83 12.86
C LEU A 188 -16.97 6.97 12.91
N ASP A 189 -17.15 6.05 11.95
CA ASP A 189 -18.38 5.25 11.79
C ASP A 189 -19.69 6.06 11.88
N CYS A 190 -19.69 7.26 11.29
CA CYS A 190 -20.78 8.23 11.43
C CYS A 190 -22.15 7.81 10.85
N GLY A 191 -22.21 6.70 10.10
CA GLY A 191 -23.45 6.21 9.50
C GLY A 191 -24.05 7.07 8.38
N HIS A 192 -23.39 8.16 7.96
CA HIS A 192 -23.98 9.10 7.00
C HIS A 192 -23.78 8.70 5.52
N CYS A 193 -22.86 7.78 5.22
CA CYS A 193 -22.70 7.23 3.87
C CYS A 193 -23.52 5.95 3.70
N LYS A 194 -23.84 5.58 2.45
CA LYS A 194 -24.62 4.38 2.11
C LYS A 194 -23.98 3.05 2.53
N TYR A 195 -22.72 3.06 2.98
CA TYR A 195 -21.98 1.87 3.41
C TYR A 195 -22.10 1.59 4.92
N GLY A 196 -22.75 2.46 5.68
CA GLY A 196 -23.06 2.26 7.12
C GLY A 196 -21.88 2.44 8.08
N SER A 197 -20.66 2.05 7.69
CA SER A 197 -19.44 2.19 8.50
C SER A 197 -18.21 2.50 7.64
N CYS A 198 -17.12 2.94 8.26
CA CYS A 198 -15.84 3.10 7.58
C CYS A 198 -15.31 1.75 7.07
N ALA A 199 -15.52 0.66 7.81
CA ALA A 199 -15.17 -0.68 7.35
C ALA A 199 -15.96 -1.10 6.10
N GLY A 200 -17.29 -0.91 6.10
CA GLY A 200 -18.12 -1.20 4.94
C GLY A 200 -17.76 -0.33 3.73
N MET A 201 -17.36 0.93 3.96
CA MET A 201 -16.85 1.80 2.89
C MET A 201 -15.48 1.32 2.37
N ALA A 202 -14.58 0.88 3.24
CA ALA A 202 -13.27 0.35 2.83
C ALA A 202 -13.39 -0.91 1.96
N GLU A 203 -14.32 -1.81 2.30
CA GLU A 203 -14.64 -2.97 1.46
C GLU A 203 -15.20 -2.53 0.09
N ALA A 204 -16.11 -1.57 0.07
CA ALA A 204 -16.66 -1.06 -1.18
C ALA A 204 -15.61 -0.32 -2.04
N LEU A 205 -14.66 0.38 -1.43
CA LEU A 205 -13.53 1.02 -2.12
C LEU A 205 -12.64 -0.04 -2.78
N MET A 206 -12.28 -1.09 -2.03
CA MET A 206 -11.47 -2.20 -2.53
C MET A 206 -12.14 -2.91 -3.71
N GLU A 207 -13.45 -3.09 -3.66
CA GLU A 207 -14.22 -3.74 -4.74
C GLU A 207 -14.51 -2.81 -5.92
N GLY A 208 -14.03 -1.56 -5.90
CA GLY A 208 -14.28 -0.57 -6.96
C GLY A 208 -15.74 -0.09 -7.03
N ARG A 209 -16.53 -0.32 -5.97
CA ARG A 209 -17.93 0.11 -5.82
C ARG A 209 -18.08 1.44 -5.08
N ALA A 210 -16.97 2.07 -4.70
CA ALA A 210 -16.93 3.33 -3.99
C ALA A 210 -15.74 4.18 -4.43
N SER A 211 -15.82 5.46 -4.11
CA SER A 211 -14.75 6.44 -4.24
C SER A 211 -14.62 7.23 -2.93
N LEU A 212 -13.42 7.76 -2.62
CA LEU A 212 -13.17 8.41 -1.33
C LEU A 212 -14.01 9.69 -1.14
N ASP A 213 -14.36 10.36 -2.23
CA ASP A 213 -15.21 11.56 -2.24
C ASP A 213 -16.67 11.28 -1.86
N GLU A 214 -17.12 10.02 -1.91
CA GLU A 214 -18.43 9.62 -1.37
C GLU A 214 -18.48 9.66 0.16
N CYS A 215 -17.33 9.77 0.84
CA CYS A 215 -17.31 9.95 2.29
C CYS A 215 -17.71 11.38 2.64
N ILE A 216 -18.89 11.56 3.25
CA ILE A 216 -19.40 12.88 3.66
C ILE A 216 -18.42 13.65 4.54
N VAL A 217 -17.68 12.96 5.41
CA VAL A 217 -16.69 13.61 6.30
C VAL A 217 -15.47 14.12 5.52
N ILE A 218 -15.03 13.37 4.50
CA ILE A 218 -13.89 13.77 3.65
C ILE A 218 -14.31 14.88 2.68
N SER A 219 -15.49 14.76 2.06
CA SER A 219 -15.96 15.73 1.06
C SER A 219 -16.51 17.02 1.69
N THR A 220 -17.02 16.97 2.92
CA THR A 220 -17.43 18.17 3.65
C THR A 220 -16.20 18.98 4.06
N SER A 221 -16.14 20.23 3.60
CA SER A 221 -14.99 21.13 3.78
C SER A 221 -15.34 22.43 4.48
N ILE A 222 -16.33 22.40 5.39
CA ILE A 222 -16.81 23.60 6.11
C ILE A 222 -15.70 24.15 7.00
N SER A 223 -15.06 23.27 7.79
CA SER A 223 -13.92 23.61 8.63
C SER A 223 -12.94 22.44 8.64
N ARG A 224 -11.64 22.74 8.65
CA ARG A 224 -10.57 21.72 8.74
C ARG A 224 -9.66 22.03 9.91
N VAL A 225 -9.30 21.01 10.68
CA VAL A 225 -8.33 21.09 11.76
C VAL A 225 -7.13 20.25 11.38
N PHE A 226 -5.93 20.80 11.55
CA PHE A 226 -4.67 20.09 11.35
C PHE A 226 -3.86 20.13 12.63
N ILE A 227 -3.32 18.99 13.05
CA ILE A 227 -2.38 18.88 14.17
C ILE A 227 -1.09 18.30 13.60
N ASP A 228 0.02 19.04 13.69
CA ASP A 228 1.32 18.66 13.13
C ASP A 228 1.23 18.22 11.65
N GLY A 229 0.42 18.94 10.87
CA GLY A 229 0.16 18.64 9.45
C GLY A 229 -0.82 17.49 9.19
N ARG A 230 -1.29 16.77 10.22
CA ARG A 230 -2.30 15.72 10.10
C ARG A 230 -3.70 16.30 10.16
N MET A 231 -4.52 16.05 9.14
CA MET A 231 -5.93 16.44 9.16
C MET A 231 -6.68 15.62 10.22
N ILE A 232 -7.43 16.30 11.09
CA ILE A 232 -8.33 15.67 12.05
C ILE A 232 -9.72 15.56 11.39
N PRO A 233 -10.23 14.34 11.18
CA PRO A 233 -11.54 14.17 10.59
C PRO A 233 -12.63 14.66 11.56
N LEU A 234 -13.50 15.55 11.06
CA LEU A 234 -14.61 16.10 11.83
C LEU A 234 -15.91 15.82 11.10
N SER A 235 -16.93 15.34 11.82
CA SER A 235 -18.27 15.26 11.24
C SER A 235 -18.83 16.66 10.95
N ARG A 236 -19.97 16.74 10.26
CA ARG A 236 -20.55 18.02 9.84
C ARG A 236 -20.84 18.96 11.02
N TRP A 237 -21.31 18.42 12.14
CA TRP A 237 -21.66 19.22 13.32
C TRP A 237 -20.44 19.92 13.96
N PRO A 238 -19.34 19.23 14.35
CA PRO A 238 -18.14 19.90 14.85
C PRO A 238 -17.55 20.91 13.85
N GLN A 239 -17.57 20.61 12.54
CA GLN A 239 -17.12 21.58 11.54
C GLN A 239 -17.97 22.86 11.53
N THR A 240 -19.29 22.71 11.68
CA THR A 240 -20.24 23.83 11.68
C THR A 240 -20.07 24.68 12.93
N ILE A 241 -20.00 24.04 14.10
CA ILE A 241 -19.75 24.73 15.37
C ILE A 241 -18.41 25.49 15.34
N LEU A 242 -17.34 24.85 14.87
CA LEU A 242 -16.05 25.51 14.75
C LEU A 242 -16.13 26.75 13.85
N LYS A 243 -16.81 26.65 12.69
CA LYS A 243 -17.01 27.80 11.80
C LYS A 243 -17.75 28.94 12.51
N GLU A 244 -18.85 28.66 13.18
CA GLU A 244 -19.67 29.70 13.83
C GLU A 244 -18.93 30.35 15.01
N ILE A 245 -18.18 29.57 15.81
CA ILE A 245 -17.33 30.13 16.88
C ILE A 245 -16.26 31.05 16.29
N MET A 246 -15.56 30.62 15.24
CA MET A 246 -14.52 31.43 14.60
C MET A 246 -15.10 32.68 13.92
N LEU A 247 -16.26 32.58 13.27
CA LEU A 247 -16.95 33.75 12.71
C LEU A 247 -17.39 34.73 13.81
N GLY A 248 -17.89 34.22 14.94
CA GLY A 248 -18.22 35.05 16.10
C GLY A 248 -17.01 35.81 16.63
N PHE A 249 -15.87 35.13 16.76
CA PHE A 249 -14.60 35.76 17.15
C PHE A 249 -14.16 36.83 16.13
N LEU A 250 -14.14 36.51 14.84
CA LEU A 250 -13.69 37.44 13.79
C LEU A 250 -14.58 38.68 13.68
N ARG A 251 -15.90 38.55 13.86
CA ARG A 251 -16.84 39.69 13.89
C ARG A 251 -16.59 40.64 15.06
N SER A 252 -15.94 40.18 16.13
CA SER A 252 -15.56 41.04 17.26
C SER A 252 -14.28 41.85 17.01
N LEU A 253 -13.51 41.53 15.97
CA LEU A 253 -12.25 42.20 15.64
C LEU A 253 -12.46 43.50 14.86
N LYS A 254 -11.61 44.51 15.13
CA LYS A 254 -11.53 45.74 14.34
C LYS A 254 -10.63 45.52 13.11
N LEU A 255 -11.20 44.97 12.04
CA LEU A 255 -10.52 44.77 10.76
C LEU A 255 -10.45 46.10 10.01
N LYS A 256 -9.25 46.57 9.64
CA LYS A 256 -9.06 47.85 8.94
C LYS A 256 -9.21 47.72 7.43
N ASP A 257 -8.48 46.77 6.84
CA ASP A 257 -8.31 46.66 5.40
C ASP A 257 -8.99 45.42 4.79
N VAL A 258 -9.73 44.66 5.61
CA VAL A 258 -10.34 43.39 5.20
C VAL A 258 -11.80 43.37 5.64
N LYS A 259 -12.70 43.12 4.68
CA LYS A 259 -14.10 42.87 4.94
C LYS A 259 -14.36 41.37 4.98
N LEU A 260 -14.92 40.89 6.09
CA LEU A 260 -15.17 39.46 6.28
C LEU A 260 -16.22 38.90 5.30
N GLU A 261 -17.17 39.72 4.86
CA GLU A 261 -18.21 39.37 3.88
C GLU A 261 -17.66 39.05 2.48
N ASP A 262 -16.51 39.63 2.12
CA ASP A 262 -15.85 39.44 0.83
C ASP A 262 -14.85 38.27 0.84
N ALA A 263 -14.56 37.69 2.02
CA ALA A 263 -13.55 36.66 2.19
C ALA A 263 -14.09 35.26 1.81
N SER A 264 -13.42 34.58 0.87
CA SER A 264 -13.75 33.20 0.48
C SER A 264 -13.12 32.14 1.41
N LYS A 265 -12.12 32.52 2.20
CA LYS A 265 -11.38 31.62 3.10
C LYS A 265 -10.78 32.39 4.26
N VAL A 266 -10.83 31.78 5.46
CA VAL A 266 -10.07 32.21 6.64
C VAL A 266 -9.16 31.07 7.07
N THR A 267 -7.94 31.38 7.51
CA THR A 267 -7.01 30.43 8.10
C THR A 267 -6.58 30.96 9.45
N ILE A 268 -6.65 30.11 10.47
CA ILE A 268 -6.29 30.45 11.85
C ILE A 268 -5.19 29.48 12.25
N GLU A 269 -4.04 30.05 12.62
CA GLU A 269 -2.88 29.30 13.06
C GLU A 269 -2.63 29.57 14.55
N ILE A 270 -2.50 28.50 15.33
CA ILE A 270 -2.25 28.57 16.76
C ILE A 270 -0.96 27.82 17.03
N ARG A 271 0.05 28.52 17.58
CA ARG A 271 1.29 27.91 18.05
C ARG A 271 1.06 27.40 19.46
N MET A 272 1.25 26.09 19.66
CA MET A 272 1.08 25.44 20.97
C MET A 272 2.34 25.53 21.85
N LYS A 273 3.48 25.90 21.26
CA LYS A 273 4.76 26.12 21.92
C LYS A 273 5.31 27.45 21.42
N ASP A 274 5.93 28.21 22.32
CA ASP A 274 6.55 29.51 22.03
C ASP A 274 7.76 29.40 21.09
#